data_AF-A0A1G4YV64-F1
#
_entry.id   AF-A0A1G4YV64-F1
#
_cell.length_a   1.000
_cell.length_b   1.000
_cell.length_c   1.000
_cell.angle_alpha   90.00
_cell.angle_beta   90.00
_cell.angle_gamma   90.00
#
_symmetry.space_group_name_H-M   'P 1'
#
loop_
_entity.id
_entity.type
_entity.pdbx_description
1 polymer ?
#
loop_
_entity_poly.entity_id
_entity_poly.type
_entity_poly.pdbx_seq_one_letter_code
_entity_poly.pdbx_strand_id
1 'polypeptide(L)'
;MKTKFLLASVALATLAACGGGGGGGIPFVPPDLTPPPPPPPPPPPPPSPAPPAPAPDNTSAVCFNEADLREGTTLVAEQDISSSAVPGEVLKMRLTTITGAREAFAGLNPVHQVRTQYFYSTNTEGTDRHYLDFVDGKVIRYGTRNGGDGTDPALGYTLNQPAIERPTMAPGQTIDESYVIVSISGPDGEIRHEQPVSGTVTYVGREALESPVGTTPACKFSSVSRIRQIDGSDLTQLQDSWIAAEGPYRGQMLKLVTKEGETVGTIVATQITYTPK
;
A
#
# COMPACT_ATOMS: atom_id res chain seq x y z
N MET A 1 0.29 -31.94 33.63
CA MET A 1 1.09 -31.30 32.56
C MET A 1 0.29 -31.38 31.27
N LYS A 2 -0.36 -30.29 30.88
CA LYS A 2 -1.09 -30.15 29.62
C LYS A 2 -0.68 -28.82 29.03
N THR A 3 0.30 -28.87 28.15
CA THR A 3 0.84 -27.75 27.38
C THR A 3 -0.28 -27.25 26.47
N LYS A 4 -1.03 -26.25 26.91
CA LYS A 4 -2.00 -25.56 26.08
C LYS A 4 -1.19 -24.78 25.04
N PHE A 5 -1.31 -25.24 23.80
CA PHE A 5 -0.84 -24.63 22.56
C PHE A 5 -1.01 -23.10 22.61
N LEU A 6 0.09 -22.38 22.85
CA LEU A 6 0.28 -20.94 22.64
C LEU A 6 0.50 -20.68 21.14
N LEU A 7 -0.46 -21.10 20.32
CA LEU A 7 -0.44 -20.98 18.85
C LEU A 7 -1.45 -19.94 18.36
N ALA A 8 -1.65 -18.87 19.16
CA ALA A 8 -2.75 -17.92 19.01
C ALA A 8 -2.31 -16.49 18.66
N SER A 9 -1.07 -16.25 18.21
CA SER A 9 -0.62 -14.86 17.96
C SER A 9 0.42 -14.68 16.85
N VAL A 10 0.52 -15.63 15.92
CA VAL A 10 1.06 -15.38 14.57
C VAL A 10 -0.09 -15.49 13.58
N ALA A 11 -1.19 -14.79 13.90
CA ALA A 11 -2.01 -14.23 12.85
C ALA A 11 -1.14 -13.13 12.24
N LEU A 12 -0.24 -13.52 11.34
CA LEU A 12 0.38 -12.59 10.41
C LEU A 12 -0.76 -11.89 9.73
N ALA A 13 -0.98 -10.66 10.21
CA ALA A 13 -1.76 -9.61 9.61
C ALA A 13 -1.33 -9.47 8.15
N THR A 14 -1.89 -10.34 7.31
CA THR A 14 -2.20 -10.12 5.91
C THR A 14 -3.55 -9.39 5.80
N LEU A 15 -4.10 -8.92 6.94
CA LEU A 15 -4.80 -7.65 6.99
C LEU A 15 -4.07 -6.73 6.02
N ALA A 16 -4.79 -6.35 4.97
CA ALA A 16 -4.43 -5.40 3.94
C ALA A 16 -3.07 -4.71 4.17
N ALA A 17 -2.22 -4.68 3.16
CA ALA A 17 -1.27 -3.56 3.05
C ALA A 17 -2.11 -2.27 3.12
N CYS A 18 -2.28 -1.77 4.34
CA CYS A 18 -3.12 -0.69 4.77
C CYS A 18 -2.10 0.34 5.19
N GLY A 19 -1.72 1.23 4.28
CA GLY A 19 -1.19 2.51 4.71
C GLY A 19 -2.34 3.29 5.36
N GLY A 20 -2.72 2.93 6.60
CA GLY A 20 -3.64 3.59 7.54
C GLY A 20 -3.47 5.09 7.80
N GLY A 21 -4.18 5.83 8.66
CA GLY A 21 -5.53 5.89 9.25
C GLY A 21 -5.84 7.28 9.91
N GLY A 22 -7.05 7.62 10.36
CA GLY A 22 -7.57 8.97 10.77
C GLY A 22 -6.94 9.71 12.00
N GLY A 23 -7.47 10.79 12.64
CA GLY A 23 -8.63 11.72 12.49
C GLY A 23 -8.77 12.73 13.70
N GLY A 24 -9.47 13.89 13.54
CA GLY A 24 -10.16 14.76 14.57
C GLY A 24 -9.51 16.12 15.00
N GLY A 25 -10.17 17.29 15.23
CA GLY A 25 -11.57 17.81 15.18
C GLY A 25 -11.72 19.32 15.60
N ILE A 26 -12.72 20.03 15.01
CA ILE A 26 -13.61 21.22 15.34
C ILE A 26 -13.20 22.37 16.32
N PRO A 27 -13.72 23.66 16.23
CA PRO A 27 -15.13 24.05 15.94
C PRO A 27 -15.50 25.43 15.29
N PHE A 28 -16.77 25.52 14.82
CA PHE A 28 -17.80 26.61 14.83
C PHE A 28 -17.53 28.09 14.40
N VAL A 29 -18.56 28.75 13.81
CA VAL A 29 -18.58 30.11 13.18
C VAL A 29 -19.46 31.14 14.00
N PRO A 30 -19.64 32.45 13.65
CA PRO A 30 -19.26 33.70 14.39
C PRO A 30 -20.50 34.50 14.98
N PRO A 31 -20.40 35.76 15.52
CA PRO A 31 -20.18 37.00 14.73
C PRO A 31 -19.31 38.13 15.37
N ASP A 32 -18.63 38.86 14.47
CA ASP A 32 -18.50 40.32 14.31
C ASP A 32 -18.35 41.28 15.53
N LEU A 33 -17.16 41.88 15.68
CA LEU A 33 -16.93 43.30 16.03
C LEU A 33 -15.50 43.72 15.61
N THR A 34 -15.42 44.68 14.69
CA THR A 34 -14.22 45.17 14.00
C THR A 34 -13.29 46.08 14.83
N PRO A 35 -11.98 45.79 14.92
CA PRO A 35 -10.95 46.75 15.31
C PRO A 35 -10.27 47.43 14.08
N PRO A 36 -9.62 48.60 14.27
CA PRO A 36 -9.09 49.44 13.18
C PRO A 36 -7.95 48.77 12.38
N PRO A 37 -7.71 49.21 11.13
CA PRO A 37 -6.78 48.54 10.23
C PRO A 37 -5.34 48.58 10.78
N PRO A 38 -4.65 47.42 10.82
CA PRO A 38 -3.24 47.37 11.19
C PRO A 38 -2.38 48.07 10.12
N PRO A 39 -1.17 48.54 10.50
CA PRO A 39 -0.21 49.09 9.55
C PRO A 39 0.08 48.06 8.44
N PRO A 40 0.38 48.51 7.21
CA PRO A 40 0.64 47.60 6.10
C PRO A 40 1.79 46.67 6.47
N PRO A 41 1.63 45.34 6.28
CA PRO A 41 2.68 44.39 6.56
C PRO A 41 3.91 44.73 5.70
N PRO A 42 5.14 44.51 6.22
CA PRO A 42 6.32 44.58 5.39
C PRO A 42 6.14 43.70 4.16
N PRO A 43 6.64 44.12 2.98
CA PRO A 43 6.53 43.30 1.77
C PRO A 43 7.07 41.90 2.08
N PRO A 44 6.33 40.84 1.69
CA PRO A 44 6.77 39.48 1.92
C PRO A 44 8.19 39.31 1.35
N PRO A 45 9.08 38.59 2.05
CA PRO A 45 10.38 38.26 1.47
C PRO A 45 10.14 37.65 0.09
N PRO A 46 10.96 37.98 -0.92
CA PRO A 46 10.82 37.39 -2.24
C PRO A 46 10.73 35.87 -2.08
N PRO A 47 9.78 35.20 -2.75
CA PRO A 47 9.64 33.76 -2.64
C PRO A 47 11.01 33.13 -2.91
N SER A 48 11.44 32.26 -2.00
CA SER A 48 12.66 31.46 -2.23
C SER A 48 12.56 30.89 -3.64
N PRO A 49 13.63 30.97 -4.45
CA PRO A 49 13.66 30.39 -5.78
C PRO A 49 13.08 28.99 -5.71
N ALA A 50 12.10 28.71 -6.58
CA ALA A 50 11.52 27.38 -6.68
C ALA A 50 12.68 26.38 -6.82
N PRO A 51 12.71 25.27 -6.05
CA PRO A 51 13.70 24.24 -6.22
C PRO A 51 13.78 23.85 -7.71
N PRO A 52 14.98 23.64 -8.28
CA PRO A 52 15.11 23.20 -9.65
C PRO A 52 14.20 22.00 -9.89
N ALA A 53 13.46 22.00 -11.00
CA ALA A 53 12.70 20.84 -11.41
C ALA A 53 13.63 19.61 -11.39
N PRO A 54 13.28 18.52 -10.69
CA PRO A 54 14.11 17.33 -10.65
C PRO A 54 14.37 16.83 -12.07
N ALA A 55 15.58 16.38 -12.35
CA ALA A 55 15.88 15.70 -13.61
C ALA A 55 14.87 14.55 -13.82
N PRO A 56 14.22 14.44 -14.99
CA PRO A 56 13.14 13.51 -15.25
C PRO A 56 13.49 12.02 -14.96
N ASP A 57 14.78 11.68 -15.01
CA ASP A 57 15.30 10.31 -14.85
C ASP A 57 15.26 9.77 -13.40
N ASN A 58 14.93 10.60 -12.42
CA ASN A 58 14.89 10.20 -11.00
C ASN A 58 13.48 10.20 -10.38
N THR A 59 12.43 10.43 -11.17
CA THR A 59 11.05 10.39 -10.67
C THR A 59 10.60 8.96 -10.33
N SER A 60 9.51 8.83 -9.58
CA SER A 60 8.97 7.52 -9.22
C SER A 60 8.29 6.76 -10.37
N ALA A 61 8.16 7.37 -11.56
CA ALA A 61 7.52 6.74 -12.72
C ALA A 61 8.21 5.44 -13.15
N VAL A 62 9.54 5.36 -13.01
CA VAL A 62 10.32 4.18 -13.39
C VAL A 62 9.98 2.95 -12.54
N CYS A 63 9.48 3.17 -11.32
CA CYS A 63 9.11 2.15 -10.35
C CYS A 63 7.72 1.56 -10.61
N PHE A 64 6.98 2.13 -11.57
CA PHE A 64 5.71 1.59 -12.02
C PHE A 64 5.92 0.96 -13.39
N ASN A 65 5.36 -0.22 -13.60
CA ASN A 65 5.39 -0.89 -14.89
C ASN A 65 3.97 -1.09 -15.39
N GLU A 66 3.57 -0.33 -16.42
CA GLU A 66 2.24 -0.47 -17.03
C GLU A 66 1.98 -1.88 -17.56
N ALA A 67 3.02 -2.66 -17.84
CA ALA A 67 2.87 -4.06 -18.21
C ALA A 67 2.22 -4.89 -17.10
N ASP A 68 2.34 -4.49 -15.83
CA ASP A 68 1.64 -5.12 -14.69
C ASP A 68 0.12 -5.02 -14.80
N LEU A 69 -0.41 -4.11 -15.63
CA LEU A 69 -1.85 -3.92 -15.83
C LEU A 69 -2.37 -4.50 -17.14
N ARG A 70 -1.51 -5.19 -17.90
CA ARG A 70 -1.90 -5.86 -19.14
C ARG A 70 -2.37 -7.27 -18.82
N GLU A 71 -3.54 -7.62 -19.36
CA GLU A 71 -4.13 -8.94 -19.20
C GLU A 71 -3.14 -10.04 -19.61
N GLY A 72 -3.01 -11.06 -18.77
CA GLY A 72 -2.09 -12.17 -18.94
C GLY A 72 -0.67 -11.94 -18.39
N THR A 73 -0.37 -10.76 -17.83
CA THR A 73 0.88 -10.56 -17.09
C THR A 73 0.89 -11.41 -15.82
N THR A 74 1.99 -12.14 -15.60
CA THR A 74 2.15 -13.01 -14.43
C THR A 74 3.40 -12.66 -13.62
N LEU A 75 3.26 -12.74 -12.31
CA LEU A 75 4.33 -12.63 -11.33
C LEU A 75 4.27 -13.84 -10.40
N VAL A 76 5.41 -14.51 -10.20
CA VAL A 76 5.60 -15.47 -9.11
C VAL A 76 6.80 -15.04 -8.30
N ALA A 77 6.62 -14.76 -7.02
CA ALA A 77 7.69 -14.38 -6.10
C ALA A 77 7.73 -15.33 -4.91
N GLU A 78 8.88 -15.93 -4.65
CA GLU A 78 9.17 -16.56 -3.36
C GLU A 78 9.63 -15.47 -2.39
N GLN A 79 9.15 -15.52 -1.16
CA GLN A 79 9.35 -14.48 -0.16
C GLN A 79 9.69 -15.09 1.21
N ASP A 80 10.66 -14.48 1.87
CA ASP A 80 10.98 -14.74 3.27
C ASP A 80 10.38 -13.62 4.12
N ILE A 81 9.62 -14.01 5.15
CA ILE A 81 8.95 -13.12 6.11
C ILE A 81 9.58 -13.34 7.48
N SER A 82 10.01 -12.26 8.12
CA SER A 82 10.56 -12.28 9.48
C SER A 82 9.96 -11.18 10.34
N SER A 83 10.01 -11.37 11.67
CA SER A 83 9.51 -10.40 12.64
C SER A 83 10.43 -10.32 13.84
N SER A 84 10.66 -9.11 14.37
CA SER A 84 11.41 -8.91 15.61
C SER A 84 10.68 -9.47 16.84
N ALA A 85 9.37 -9.72 16.74
CA ALA A 85 8.59 -10.36 17.81
C ALA A 85 8.95 -11.84 18.01
N VAL A 86 9.45 -12.50 16.95
CA VAL A 86 9.89 -13.90 17.00
C VAL A 86 11.26 -14.03 16.33
N PRO A 87 12.35 -13.60 17.00
CA PRO A 87 13.67 -13.53 16.40
C PRO A 87 14.16 -14.91 15.93
N GLY A 88 14.73 -14.94 14.73
CA GLY A 88 15.33 -16.16 14.14
C GLY A 88 14.33 -17.07 13.41
N GLU A 89 13.02 -16.83 13.52
CA GLU A 89 12.03 -17.52 12.71
C GLU A 89 11.87 -16.82 11.34
N VAL A 90 11.84 -17.62 10.27
CA VAL A 90 11.59 -17.16 8.90
C VAL A 90 10.46 -17.98 8.32
N LEU A 91 9.35 -17.31 8.01
CA LEU A 91 8.25 -17.89 7.28
C LEU A 91 8.48 -17.75 5.78
N LYS A 92 8.30 -18.84 5.04
CA LYS A 92 8.38 -18.85 3.58
C LYS A 92 6.99 -18.75 2.98
N MET A 93 6.84 -17.90 1.97
CA MET A 93 5.59 -17.69 1.24
C MET A 93 5.85 -17.59 -0.26
N ARG A 94 5.00 -18.22 -1.06
CA ARG A 94 4.93 -17.96 -2.50
C ARG A 94 3.77 -17.01 -2.79
N LEU A 95 4.06 -15.92 -3.46
CA LEU A 95 3.10 -14.98 -4.01
C LEU A 95 2.96 -15.23 -5.51
N THR A 96 1.75 -15.47 -5.99
CA THR A 96 1.42 -15.50 -7.41
C THR A 96 0.44 -14.38 -7.73
N THR A 97 0.73 -13.57 -8.74
CA THR A 97 -0.19 -12.56 -9.27
C THR A 97 -0.44 -12.83 -10.73
N ILE A 98 -1.71 -12.82 -11.14
CA ILE A 98 -2.15 -12.91 -12.53
C ILE A 98 -3.03 -11.72 -12.81
N THR A 99 -2.68 -10.95 -13.83
CA THR A 99 -3.48 -9.81 -14.28
C THR A 99 -4.56 -10.31 -15.21
N GLY A 100 -5.82 -10.13 -14.83
CA GLY A 100 -6.96 -10.50 -15.66
C GLY A 100 -7.46 -9.35 -16.53
N ALA A 101 -8.57 -9.59 -17.22
CA ALA A 101 -9.30 -8.56 -17.92
C ALA A 101 -9.83 -7.49 -16.95
N ARG A 102 -10.34 -6.38 -17.47
CA ARG A 102 -11.07 -5.42 -16.62
C ARG A 102 -12.33 -6.07 -16.04
N GLU A 103 -12.61 -5.80 -14.77
CA GLU A 103 -13.76 -6.36 -14.05
C GLU A 103 -14.59 -5.24 -13.40
N ALA A 104 -15.92 -5.38 -13.44
CA ALA A 104 -16.82 -4.46 -12.77
C ALA A 104 -16.61 -4.49 -11.24
N PHE A 105 -16.31 -3.32 -10.67
CA PHE A 105 -16.03 -3.18 -9.24
C PHE A 105 -16.49 -1.81 -8.74
N ALA A 106 -17.41 -1.79 -7.76
CA ALA A 106 -17.96 -0.57 -7.15
C ALA A 106 -18.46 0.48 -8.16
N GLY A 107 -19.15 0.04 -9.22
CA GLY A 107 -19.66 0.92 -10.27
C GLY A 107 -18.61 1.40 -11.28
N LEU A 108 -17.38 0.92 -11.16
CA LEU A 108 -16.26 1.18 -12.09
C LEU A 108 -15.90 -0.11 -12.85
N ASN A 109 -14.92 -0.02 -13.75
CA ASN A 109 -14.42 -1.17 -14.52
C ASN A 109 -12.86 -1.23 -14.53
N PRO A 110 -12.19 -1.28 -13.37
CA PRO A 110 -10.73 -1.27 -13.28
C PRO A 110 -10.08 -2.59 -13.75
N VAL A 111 -8.76 -2.57 -13.92
CA VAL A 111 -7.98 -3.82 -14.04
C VAL A 111 -8.04 -4.56 -12.71
N HIS A 112 -8.23 -5.88 -12.78
CA HIS A 112 -8.11 -6.73 -11.61
C HIS A 112 -6.86 -7.61 -11.69
N GLN A 113 -6.24 -7.85 -10.54
CA GLN A 113 -5.12 -8.76 -10.36
C GLN A 113 -5.52 -9.83 -9.35
N VAL A 114 -5.57 -11.09 -9.78
CA VAL A 114 -5.75 -12.23 -8.88
C VAL A 114 -4.42 -12.51 -8.19
N ARG A 115 -4.43 -12.50 -6.86
CA ARG A 115 -3.26 -12.71 -6.03
C ARG A 115 -3.47 -13.93 -5.14
N THR A 116 -2.61 -14.92 -5.26
CA THR A 116 -2.60 -16.12 -4.42
C THR A 116 -1.34 -16.12 -3.55
N GLN A 117 -1.53 -16.27 -2.24
CA GLN A 117 -0.48 -16.40 -1.24
C GLN A 117 -0.50 -17.81 -0.70
N TYR A 118 0.61 -18.53 -0.85
CA TYR A 118 0.78 -19.88 -0.32
C TYR A 118 1.85 -19.89 0.76
N PHE A 119 1.49 -20.33 1.97
CA PHE A 119 2.38 -20.41 3.12
C PHE A 119 2.90 -21.84 3.30
N TYR A 120 4.21 -22.02 3.23
CA TYR A 120 4.82 -23.35 3.26
C TYR A 120 4.76 -24.03 4.63
N SER A 121 4.83 -23.25 5.72
CA SER A 121 4.84 -23.81 7.08
C SER A 121 3.51 -24.45 7.46
N THR A 122 2.40 -23.86 6.99
CA THR A 122 1.03 -24.29 7.28
C THR A 122 0.40 -25.09 6.15
N ASN A 123 1.00 -25.10 4.96
CA ASN A 123 0.43 -25.69 3.74
C ASN A 123 -0.98 -25.13 3.45
N THR A 124 -1.11 -23.81 3.58
CA THR A 124 -2.38 -23.08 3.36
C THR A 124 -2.23 -22.06 2.26
N GLU A 125 -3.30 -21.86 1.49
CA GLU A 125 -3.39 -20.81 0.49
C GLU A 125 -4.55 -19.86 0.77
N GLY A 126 -4.35 -18.60 0.41
CA GLY A 126 -5.38 -17.58 0.37
C GLY A 126 -5.32 -16.85 -0.97
N THR A 127 -6.48 -16.56 -1.55
CA THR A 127 -6.57 -15.80 -2.81
C THR A 127 -7.43 -14.57 -2.61
N ASP A 128 -7.00 -13.45 -3.17
CA ASP A 128 -7.74 -12.20 -3.26
C ASP A 128 -7.62 -11.60 -4.67
N ARG A 129 -8.46 -10.63 -4.97
CA ARG A 129 -8.40 -9.80 -6.18
C ARG A 129 -8.13 -8.37 -5.78
N HIS A 130 -7.15 -7.75 -6.39
CA HIS A 130 -6.86 -6.32 -6.24
C HIS A 130 -7.41 -5.56 -7.46
N TYR A 131 -8.05 -4.42 -7.22
CA TYR A 131 -8.59 -3.57 -8.28
C TYR A 131 -7.85 -2.24 -8.34
N LEU A 132 -7.23 -1.97 -9.48
CA LEU A 132 -6.36 -0.81 -9.68
C LEU A 132 -6.34 -0.38 -11.15
N ASP A 133 -5.88 0.83 -11.39
CA ASP A 133 -5.63 1.36 -12.74
C ASP A 133 -4.37 2.24 -12.75
N PHE A 134 -3.90 2.53 -13.96
CA PHE A 134 -2.93 3.59 -14.22
C PHE A 134 -3.56 4.61 -15.17
N VAL A 135 -3.89 5.79 -14.65
CA VAL A 135 -4.60 6.85 -15.39
C VAL A 135 -3.87 8.16 -15.14
N ASP A 136 -3.60 8.92 -16.21
CA ASP A 136 -2.96 10.23 -16.15
C ASP A 136 -1.65 10.27 -15.32
N GLY A 137 -0.83 9.22 -15.42
CA GLY A 137 0.44 9.11 -14.69
C GLY A 137 0.29 8.81 -13.20
N LYS A 138 -0.90 8.38 -12.77
CA LYS A 138 -1.22 7.99 -11.39
C LYS A 138 -1.59 6.52 -11.32
N VAL A 139 -1.08 5.83 -10.30
CA VAL A 139 -1.65 4.55 -9.88
C VAL A 139 -2.87 4.84 -9.01
N ILE A 140 -4.02 4.26 -9.37
CA ILE A 140 -5.27 4.38 -8.62
C ILE A 140 -5.59 3.02 -8.02
N ARG A 141 -5.87 2.95 -6.72
CA ARG A 141 -6.29 1.72 -6.03
C ARG A 141 -7.71 1.84 -5.47
N TYR A 142 -8.59 1.00 -5.98
CA TYR A 142 -10.02 1.04 -5.64
C TYR A 142 -10.37 0.16 -4.44
N GLY A 143 -9.70 -0.98 -4.29
CA GLY A 143 -10.01 -1.91 -3.21
C GLY A 143 -9.59 -3.35 -3.52
N THR A 144 -10.11 -4.29 -2.74
CA THR A 144 -9.84 -5.72 -2.90
C THR A 144 -11.10 -6.55 -2.73
N ARG A 145 -11.14 -7.76 -3.29
CA ARG A 145 -12.22 -8.74 -3.07
C ARG A 145 -11.62 -10.07 -2.63
N ASN A 146 -12.30 -10.76 -1.73
CA ASN A 146 -11.89 -12.11 -1.32
C ASN A 146 -12.13 -13.12 -2.45
N GLY A 147 -11.18 -14.04 -2.62
CA GLY A 147 -11.24 -15.10 -3.62
C GLY A 147 -10.82 -14.68 -5.03
N GLY A 148 -10.47 -15.70 -5.83
CA GLY A 148 -10.10 -15.55 -7.24
C GLY A 148 -11.31 -15.44 -8.16
N ASP A 149 -11.07 -15.66 -9.45
CA ASP A 149 -12.11 -15.58 -10.48
C ASP A 149 -13.25 -16.56 -10.26
N GLY A 150 -14.48 -16.12 -10.52
CA GLY A 150 -15.69 -16.92 -10.33
C GLY A 150 -16.07 -17.17 -8.87
N THR A 151 -15.32 -16.63 -7.89
CA THR A 151 -15.68 -16.76 -6.48
C THR A 151 -16.93 -15.96 -6.14
N ASP A 152 -17.77 -16.52 -5.25
CA ASP A 152 -19.01 -15.91 -4.78
C ASP A 152 -18.78 -14.46 -4.29
N PRO A 153 -19.45 -13.46 -4.90
CA PRO A 153 -19.33 -12.06 -4.49
C PRO A 153 -19.75 -11.81 -3.03
N ALA A 154 -20.54 -12.72 -2.42
CA ALA A 154 -20.93 -12.63 -1.02
C ALA A 154 -19.76 -12.85 -0.03
N LEU A 155 -18.62 -13.40 -0.47
CA LEU A 155 -17.40 -13.52 0.35
C LEU A 155 -16.80 -12.17 0.77
N GLY A 156 -17.32 -11.09 0.19
CA GLY A 156 -17.04 -9.72 0.61
C GLY A 156 -15.83 -9.10 -0.08
N TYR A 157 -15.79 -7.78 0.02
CA TYR A 157 -14.78 -6.93 -0.59
C TYR A 157 -14.54 -5.69 0.28
N THR A 158 -13.43 -5.02 0.04
CA THR A 158 -13.10 -3.75 0.67
C THR A 158 -13.01 -2.66 -0.40
N LEU A 159 -13.49 -1.46 -0.08
CA LEU A 159 -13.36 -0.28 -0.93
C LEU A 159 -12.52 0.78 -0.24
N ASN A 160 -11.67 1.46 -0.99
CA ASN A 160 -11.04 2.71 -0.58
C ASN A 160 -11.95 3.87 -0.99
N GLN A 161 -12.35 4.69 -0.03
CA GLN A 161 -13.19 5.87 -0.26
C GLN A 161 -12.52 7.15 0.29
N PRO A 162 -12.04 8.08 -0.57
CA PRO A 162 -11.92 7.93 -2.03
C PRO A 162 -10.89 6.84 -2.40
N ALA A 163 -10.84 6.50 -3.69
CA ALA A 163 -9.77 5.64 -4.20
C ALA A 163 -8.41 6.27 -3.92
N ILE A 164 -7.41 5.44 -3.65
CA ILE A 164 -6.06 5.93 -3.34
C ILE A 164 -5.39 6.28 -4.65
N GLU A 165 -5.02 7.55 -4.83
CA GLU A 165 -4.31 8.03 -6.00
C GLU A 165 -2.85 8.34 -5.67
N ARG A 166 -1.92 7.70 -6.38
CA ARG A 166 -0.48 7.97 -6.26
C ARG A 166 0.06 8.51 -7.57
N PRO A 167 0.37 9.81 -7.67
CA PRO A 167 1.00 10.38 -8.85
C PRO A 167 2.46 9.95 -8.97
N THR A 168 3.05 10.25 -10.11
CA THR A 168 4.52 10.31 -10.22
C THR A 168 5.06 11.37 -9.25
N MET A 169 6.11 11.01 -8.51
CA MET A 169 6.68 11.79 -7.44
C MET A 169 8.15 12.12 -7.75
N ALA A 170 8.58 13.32 -7.36
CA ALA A 170 9.98 13.70 -7.30
C ALA A 170 10.67 13.10 -6.06
N PRO A 171 11.99 12.81 -6.08
CA PRO A 171 12.72 12.43 -4.87
C PRO A 171 12.53 13.45 -3.74
N GLY A 172 12.25 12.96 -2.55
CA GLY A 172 11.92 13.76 -1.37
C GLY A 172 10.51 14.34 -1.34
N GLN A 173 9.71 14.16 -2.40
CA GLN A 173 8.31 14.59 -2.39
C GLN A 173 7.49 13.73 -1.44
N THR A 174 6.65 14.38 -0.66
CA THR A 174 5.67 13.75 0.23
C THR A 174 4.27 14.12 -0.23
N ILE A 175 3.35 13.16 -0.20
CA ILE A 175 1.92 13.37 -0.38
C ILE A 175 1.18 12.90 0.87
N ASP A 176 0.06 13.54 1.14
CA ASP A 176 -0.89 13.06 2.15
C ASP A 176 -1.81 12.00 1.52
N GLU A 177 -2.08 10.94 2.27
CA GLU A 177 -3.12 9.97 1.94
C GLU A 177 -4.22 10.11 2.99
N SER A 178 -5.48 10.14 2.57
CA SER A 178 -6.62 10.00 3.48
C SER A 178 -7.80 9.36 2.77
N TYR A 179 -8.33 8.30 3.36
CA TYR A 179 -9.43 7.51 2.81
C TYR A 179 -10.19 6.77 3.91
N VAL A 180 -11.17 5.96 3.56
CA VAL A 180 -11.84 5.02 4.46
C VAL A 180 -11.83 3.66 3.78
N ILE A 181 -11.43 2.62 4.50
CA ILE A 181 -11.61 1.24 4.04
C ILE A 181 -12.99 0.78 4.45
N VAL A 182 -13.88 0.60 3.49
CA VAL A 182 -15.24 0.12 3.70
C VAL A 182 -15.28 -1.37 3.39
N SER A 183 -15.45 -2.20 4.41
CA SER A 183 -15.63 -3.65 4.27
C SER A 183 -17.10 -3.97 4.04
N ILE A 184 -17.39 -4.64 2.93
CA ILE A 184 -18.75 -4.96 2.47
C ILE A 184 -18.86 -6.47 2.30
N SER A 185 -19.92 -7.09 2.85
CA SER A 185 -20.17 -8.53 2.65
C SER A 185 -21.63 -8.92 2.84
N GLY A 186 -22.00 -10.11 2.36
CA GLY A 186 -23.36 -10.60 2.35
C GLY A 186 -24.10 -10.29 1.04
N PRO A 187 -25.27 -10.90 0.82
CA PRO A 187 -25.98 -10.89 -0.45
C PRO A 187 -26.46 -9.50 -0.87
N ASP A 188 -26.76 -8.63 0.09
CA ASP A 188 -27.29 -7.28 -0.13
C ASP A 188 -26.21 -6.19 -0.10
N GLY A 189 -24.93 -6.57 -0.02
CA GLY A 189 -23.82 -5.60 0.05
C GLY A 189 -23.80 -4.80 1.35
N GLU A 190 -24.04 -5.47 2.48
CA GLU A 190 -24.05 -4.82 3.79
C GLU A 190 -22.64 -4.31 4.17
N ILE A 191 -22.58 -3.06 4.63
CA ILE A 191 -21.36 -2.50 5.22
C ILE A 191 -21.14 -3.18 6.58
N ARG A 192 -20.02 -3.87 6.72
CA ARG A 192 -19.61 -4.55 7.96
C ARG A 192 -18.75 -3.66 8.84
N HIS A 193 -17.87 -2.89 8.23
CA HIS A 193 -16.87 -2.12 8.94
C HIS A 193 -16.39 -0.94 8.09
N GLU A 194 -16.07 0.17 8.74
CA GLU A 194 -15.41 1.31 8.13
C GLU A 194 -14.15 1.64 8.93
N GLN A 195 -13.00 1.66 8.25
CA GLN A 195 -11.71 1.91 8.87
C GLN A 195 -11.11 3.21 8.33
N PRO A 196 -11.14 4.31 9.10
CA PRO A 196 -10.55 5.57 8.69
C PRO A 196 -9.05 5.49 8.46
N VAL A 197 -8.70 5.99 7.27
CA VAL A 197 -7.44 6.13 6.53
C VAL A 197 -6.71 7.51 6.58
N SER A 198 -5.48 7.71 7.05
CA SER A 198 -4.72 8.98 7.01
C SER A 198 -3.21 8.82 7.31
N GLY A 199 -2.39 9.43 6.48
CA GLY A 199 -0.96 9.23 6.55
C GLY A 199 -0.23 10.02 5.50
N THR A 200 1.05 9.73 5.36
CA THR A 200 1.89 10.31 4.32
C THR A 200 2.65 9.22 3.58
N VAL A 201 2.90 9.46 2.30
CA VAL A 201 3.83 8.68 1.49
C VAL A 201 4.89 9.61 0.95
N THR A 202 6.15 9.25 1.15
CA THR A 202 7.31 9.95 0.62
C THR A 202 8.02 9.04 -0.36
N TYR A 203 8.23 9.53 -1.59
CA TYR A 203 9.19 8.90 -2.48
C TYR A 203 10.57 9.40 -2.10
N VAL A 204 11.36 8.55 -1.44
CA VAL A 204 12.67 8.92 -0.91
C VAL A 204 13.66 9.15 -2.05
N GLY A 205 13.59 8.31 -3.08
CA GLY A 205 14.47 8.35 -4.24
C GLY A 205 14.88 6.96 -4.68
N ARG A 206 15.92 6.89 -5.51
CA ARG A 206 16.52 5.64 -5.97
C ARG A 206 17.78 5.31 -5.18
N GLU A 207 17.96 4.04 -4.88
CA GLU A 207 19.19 3.50 -4.31
C GLU A 207 19.50 2.11 -4.86
N ALA A 208 20.74 1.67 -4.78
CA ALA A 208 21.08 0.28 -5.07
C ALA A 208 20.62 -0.60 -3.89
N LEU A 209 19.77 -1.59 -4.15
CA LEU A 209 19.35 -2.56 -3.16
C LEU A 209 20.07 -3.88 -3.40
N GLU A 210 20.82 -4.34 -2.41
CA GLU A 210 21.29 -5.73 -2.36
C GLU A 210 20.19 -6.62 -1.78
N SER A 211 19.83 -7.68 -2.52
CA SER A 211 18.80 -8.64 -2.14
C SER A 211 19.16 -10.03 -2.65
N PRO A 212 18.47 -11.09 -2.21
CA PRO A 212 18.73 -12.44 -2.71
C PRO A 212 18.47 -12.60 -4.21
N VAL A 213 17.62 -11.75 -4.81
CA VAL A 213 17.40 -11.73 -6.27
C VAL A 213 18.46 -10.94 -7.05
N GLY A 214 19.48 -10.44 -6.34
CA GLY A 214 20.61 -9.68 -6.90
C GLY A 214 20.63 -8.22 -6.44
N THR A 215 21.63 -7.50 -6.94
CA THR A 215 21.76 -6.05 -6.74
C THR A 215 21.05 -5.32 -7.88
N THR A 216 20.09 -4.45 -7.54
CA THR A 216 19.30 -3.71 -8.53
C THR A 216 18.99 -2.31 -8.03
N PRO A 217 19.01 -1.29 -8.92
CA PRO A 217 18.47 0.02 -8.58
C PRO A 217 16.99 -0.11 -8.19
N ALA A 218 16.64 0.34 -6.98
CA ALA A 218 15.30 0.28 -6.43
C ALA A 218 14.83 1.65 -5.99
N CYS A 219 13.55 1.90 -6.18
CA CYS A 219 12.87 3.05 -5.64
C CYS A 219 12.46 2.76 -4.21
N LYS A 220 12.84 3.65 -3.30
CA LYS A 220 12.41 3.60 -1.91
C LYS A 220 11.21 4.52 -1.70
N PHE A 221 10.13 3.97 -1.17
CA PHE A 221 9.01 4.73 -0.63
C PHE A 221 8.94 4.51 0.87
N SER A 222 8.76 5.59 1.62
CA SER A 222 8.54 5.56 3.05
C SER A 222 7.16 6.11 3.35
N SER A 223 6.38 5.44 4.18
CA SER A 223 5.04 5.87 4.54
C SER A 223 4.79 5.77 6.03
N VAL A 224 4.05 6.75 6.54
CA VAL A 224 3.52 6.75 7.89
C VAL A 224 2.02 6.65 7.77
N SER A 225 1.43 5.77 8.55
CA SER A 225 0.00 5.50 8.54
C SER A 225 -0.56 5.37 9.94
N ARG A 226 -1.76 5.85 10.21
CA ARG A 226 -2.44 5.82 11.52
C ARG A 226 -3.79 5.09 11.57
N ILE A 227 -3.89 3.81 11.26
CA ILE A 227 -5.14 3.02 11.18
C ILE A 227 -6.04 3.20 12.42
N ARG A 228 -7.26 3.74 12.27
CA ARG A 228 -8.26 3.68 13.36
C ARG A 228 -8.93 2.31 13.38
N GLN A 229 -8.67 1.54 14.41
CA GLN A 229 -9.16 0.18 14.61
C GLN A 229 -10.64 0.13 15.01
N ILE A 230 -11.24 -1.05 14.90
CA ILE A 230 -12.65 -1.31 15.25
C ILE A 230 -12.95 -0.97 16.72
N ASP A 231 -11.99 -1.23 17.61
CA ASP A 231 -12.10 -0.95 19.03
C ASP A 231 -11.92 0.54 19.40
N GLY A 232 -11.75 1.39 18.39
CA GLY A 232 -11.54 2.83 18.53
C GLY A 232 -10.11 3.24 18.83
N SER A 233 -9.17 2.29 18.98
CA SER A 233 -7.74 2.59 19.11
C SER A 233 -7.13 3.03 17.78
N ASP A 234 -6.05 3.80 17.84
CA ASP A 234 -5.28 4.19 16.65
C ASP A 234 -3.97 3.38 16.61
N LEU A 235 -3.73 2.68 15.50
CA LEU A 235 -2.51 1.95 15.21
C LEU A 235 -1.64 2.79 14.27
N THR A 236 -0.46 3.19 14.72
CA THR A 236 0.53 3.80 13.83
C THR A 236 1.44 2.73 13.23
N GLN A 237 1.44 2.66 11.90
CA GLN A 237 2.30 1.79 11.12
C GLN A 237 3.24 2.64 10.25
N LEU A 238 4.53 2.35 10.36
CA LEU A 238 5.59 2.86 9.50
C LEU A 238 5.91 1.78 8.48
N GLN A 239 6.15 2.18 7.24
CA GLN A 239 6.49 1.24 6.18
C GLN A 239 7.54 1.81 5.26
N ASP A 240 8.59 1.04 4.98
CA ASP A 240 9.52 1.28 3.88
C ASP A 240 9.35 0.18 2.84
N SER A 241 9.23 0.54 1.57
CA SER A 241 9.15 -0.40 0.46
C SER A 241 10.18 -0.08 -0.60
N TRP A 242 10.75 -1.14 -1.18
CA TRP A 242 11.70 -1.08 -2.27
C TRP A 242 11.13 -1.78 -3.49
N ILE A 243 10.99 -1.03 -4.57
CA ILE A 243 10.45 -1.51 -5.85
C ILE A 243 11.55 -1.41 -6.89
N ALA A 244 11.77 -2.47 -7.67
CA ALA A 244 12.79 -2.45 -8.72
C ALA A 244 12.50 -1.34 -9.73
N ALA A 245 13.46 -0.44 -9.94
CA ALA A 245 13.36 0.67 -10.87
C ALA A 245 13.67 0.23 -12.31
N GLU A 246 14.50 -0.80 -12.47
CA GLU A 246 15.07 -1.24 -13.74
C GLU A 246 15.27 -2.76 -13.74
N GLY A 247 15.70 -3.30 -14.89
CA GLY A 247 16.02 -4.71 -15.04
C GLY A 247 14.79 -5.60 -15.27
N PRO A 248 14.97 -6.93 -15.19
CA PRO A 248 13.94 -7.90 -15.56
C PRO A 248 12.73 -7.92 -14.61
N TYR A 249 12.86 -7.30 -13.43
CA TYR A 249 11.82 -7.25 -12.41
C TYR A 249 11.30 -5.83 -12.16
N ARG A 250 11.52 -4.89 -13.09
CA ARG A 250 11.02 -3.51 -12.96
C ARG A 250 9.54 -3.50 -12.56
N GLY A 251 9.21 -2.67 -11.56
CA GLY A 251 7.86 -2.55 -11.00
C GLY A 251 7.57 -3.51 -9.85
N GLN A 252 8.39 -4.54 -9.63
CA GLN A 252 8.13 -5.55 -8.62
C GLN A 252 8.74 -5.18 -7.26
N MET A 253 8.01 -5.51 -6.19
CA MET A 253 8.47 -5.30 -4.82
C MET A 253 9.60 -6.27 -4.46
N LEU A 254 10.75 -5.72 -4.08
CA LEU A 254 11.94 -6.48 -3.68
C LEU A 254 12.01 -6.68 -2.17
N LYS A 255 11.61 -5.63 -1.43
CA LYS A 255 11.66 -5.62 0.02
C LYS A 255 10.55 -4.74 0.59
N LEU A 256 10.02 -5.16 1.73
CA LEU A 256 9.11 -4.41 2.56
C LEU A 256 9.60 -4.48 4.01
N VAL A 257 9.63 -3.36 4.70
CA VAL A 257 9.84 -3.29 6.15
C VAL A 257 8.65 -2.57 6.73
N THR A 258 8.01 -3.17 7.73
CA THR A 258 6.94 -2.54 8.49
C THR A 258 7.38 -2.38 9.94
N LYS A 259 6.93 -1.31 10.60
CA LYS A 259 7.14 -1.10 12.02
C LYS A 259 5.84 -0.66 12.68
N GLU A 260 5.45 -1.38 13.72
CA GLU A 260 4.28 -1.12 14.55
C GLU A 260 4.72 -1.16 16.02
N GLY A 261 4.72 0.00 16.67
CA GLY A 261 5.37 0.14 17.97
C GLY A 261 6.85 -0.25 17.89
N GLU A 262 7.26 -1.24 18.69
CA GLU A 262 8.63 -1.80 18.68
C GLU A 262 8.80 -3.03 17.75
N THR A 263 7.69 -3.55 17.21
CA THR A 263 7.72 -4.72 16.32
C THR A 263 8.10 -4.30 14.92
N VAL A 264 9.09 -4.97 14.34
CA VAL A 264 9.57 -4.77 12.97
C VAL A 264 9.31 -6.04 12.18
N GLY A 265 8.49 -5.94 11.14
CA GLY A 265 8.29 -6.99 10.15
C GLY A 265 9.17 -6.74 8.92
N THR A 266 9.65 -7.79 8.27
CA THR A 266 10.33 -7.68 6.99
C THR A 266 9.84 -8.76 6.03
N ILE A 267 9.59 -8.38 4.79
CA ILE A 267 9.36 -9.29 3.66
C ILE A 267 10.45 -9.04 2.64
N VAL A 268 11.12 -10.09 2.18
CA VAL A 268 12.16 -10.00 1.13
C VAL A 268 11.84 -11.00 0.04
N ALA A 269 11.83 -10.54 -1.22
CA ALA A 269 11.76 -11.44 -2.37
C ALA A 269 13.08 -12.23 -2.48
N THR A 270 12.98 -13.56 -2.49
CA THR A 270 14.11 -14.47 -2.61
C THR A 270 14.27 -15.02 -4.02
N GLN A 271 13.17 -15.11 -4.77
CA GLN A 271 13.14 -15.45 -6.19
C GLN A 271 11.98 -14.73 -6.86
N ILE A 272 12.15 -14.27 -8.10
CA ILE A 272 11.09 -13.68 -8.91
C ILE A 272 11.09 -14.31 -10.30
N THR A 273 9.90 -14.71 -10.76
CA THR A 273 9.61 -15.04 -12.16
C THR A 273 8.54 -14.07 -12.65
N TYR A 274 8.87 -13.26 -13.65
CA TYR A 274 7.99 -12.20 -14.14
C TYR A 274 7.82 -12.32 -15.65
N THR A 275 6.57 -12.38 -16.11
CA THR A 275 6.21 -12.49 -17.53
C THR A 275 5.26 -11.35 -17.90
N PRO A 276 5.80 -10.18 -18.27
CA PRO A 276 4.97 -9.04 -18.71
C PRO A 276 4.35 -9.32 -20.08
N LYS A 277 3.17 -8.72 -20.32
CA LYS A 277 2.53 -8.62 -21.64
C LYS A 277 2.70 -7.25 -22.25
#